data_AF-A0A2V7YIU8-F1
#
_entry.id   AF-A0A2V7YIU8-F1
#
_cell.length_a   1.000
_cell.length_b   1.000
_cell.length_c   1.000
_cell.angle_alpha   90.00
_cell.angle_beta   90.00
_cell.angle_gamma   90.00
#
_symmetry.space_group_name_H-M   'P 1'
#
loop_
_entity.id
_entity.type
_entity.pdbx_description
1 polymer ?
#
loop_
_entity_poly.entity_id
_entity_poly.type
_entity_poly.pdbx_seq_one_letter_code
_entity_poly.pdbx_strand_id
1 'polypeptide(L)'
;MNVPILDLNRVRQRIAAQLDERWRRILDQSSFVLGPEVKEFESAFASWLGVEACVGLGNGTDALILSLRALGLKPGDEVIVPAFSFFATAEVVALLGGKVVFCDVDPQTLNLSPADVEARVTARTVGIIGVHLYGRPFDVDALLDLCRRRHLWLLEDAAQAHGAEWKGKRVGGFGQLAAWSFYPTKNLGCFGDGGAVTGNDRALVQHVSSLG
;
A
#
# COMPACT_ATOMS: atom_id res chain seq x y z
N MET A 1 -14.03 -27.40 -21.54
CA MET A 1 -12.96 -27.19 -20.55
C MET A 1 -13.17 -25.80 -19.96
N ASN A 2 -13.34 -25.67 -18.64
CA ASN A 2 -13.51 -24.39 -17.97
C ASN A 2 -12.17 -24.00 -17.32
N VAL A 3 -11.61 -22.84 -17.66
CA VAL A 3 -10.36 -22.34 -17.08
C VAL A 3 -10.71 -21.14 -16.20
N PRO A 4 -10.69 -21.28 -14.86
CA PRO A 4 -11.04 -20.18 -13.97
C PRO A 4 -9.98 -19.08 -14.03
N ILE A 5 -10.42 -17.81 -13.98
CA ILE A 5 -9.53 -16.63 -13.92
C ILE A 5 -8.65 -16.67 -12.66
N LEU A 6 -9.20 -17.15 -11.54
CA LEU A 6 -8.49 -17.35 -10.27
C LEU A 6 -9.11 -18.54 -9.51
N ASP A 7 -8.27 -19.38 -8.90
CA ASP A 7 -8.69 -20.52 -8.08
C ASP A 7 -8.02 -20.47 -6.70
N LEU A 8 -8.72 -19.86 -5.75
CA LEU A 8 -8.27 -19.73 -4.36
C LEU A 8 -8.34 -21.06 -3.59
N ASN A 9 -9.20 -22.00 -4.00
CA ASN A 9 -9.27 -23.31 -3.37
C ASN A 9 -7.97 -24.08 -3.59
N ARG A 10 -7.43 -24.03 -4.82
CA ARG A 10 -6.14 -24.65 -5.14
C ARG A 10 -4.99 -24.06 -4.34
N VAL A 11 -4.99 -22.74 -4.10
CA VAL A 11 -3.97 -22.08 -3.26
C VAL A 11 -4.10 -22.53 -1.81
N ARG A 12 -5.31 -22.49 -1.23
CA ARG A 12 -5.58 -22.94 0.15
C ARG A 12 -5.16 -24.38 0.39
N GLN A 13 -5.48 -25.29 -0.53
CA GLN A 13 -5.16 -26.71 -0.40
C GLN A 13 -3.66 -26.99 -0.23
N ARG A 14 -2.79 -26.16 -0.83
CA ARG A 14 -1.32 -26.31 -0.73
C ARG A 14 -0.78 -26.03 0.67
N ILE A 15 -1.50 -25.25 1.47
CA ILE A 15 -1.07 -24.80 2.81
C ILE A 15 -2.07 -25.20 3.91
N ALA A 16 -3.02 -26.09 3.61
CA ALA A 16 -4.14 -26.41 4.49
C ALA A 16 -3.71 -26.89 5.88
N ALA A 17 -2.73 -27.80 5.96
CA ALA A 17 -2.25 -28.31 7.25
C ALA A 17 -1.67 -27.20 8.15
N GLN A 18 -0.90 -26.28 7.57
CA GLN A 18 -0.31 -25.13 8.28
C GLN A 18 -1.40 -24.15 8.75
N LEU A 19 -2.40 -23.91 7.89
CA LEU A 19 -3.55 -23.07 8.24
C LEU A 19 -4.38 -23.67 9.36
N ASP A 20 -4.70 -24.96 9.29
CA ASP A 20 -5.51 -25.67 10.30
C ASP A 20 -4.82 -25.66 11.67
N GLU A 21 -3.49 -25.81 11.70
CA GLU A 21 -2.71 -25.68 12.93
C GLU A 21 -2.82 -24.26 13.51
N ARG A 22 -2.61 -23.22 12.69
CA ARG A 22 -2.66 -21.82 13.13
C ARG A 22 -4.05 -21.41 13.58
N TRP A 23 -5.11 -21.78 12.86
CA TRP A 23 -6.49 -21.48 13.26
C TRP A 23 -6.87 -22.16 14.57
N ARG A 24 -6.49 -23.43 14.77
CA ARG A 24 -6.74 -24.12 16.04
C ARG A 24 -6.08 -23.39 17.20
N ARG A 25 -4.83 -22.97 17.06
CA ARG A 25 -4.12 -22.19 18.09
C ARG A 25 -4.85 -20.89 18.44
N ILE A 26 -5.28 -20.12 17.43
CA ILE A 26 -6.02 -18.86 17.65
C ILE A 26 -7.32 -19.12 18.41
N LEU A 27 -8.06 -20.16 18.03
CA LEU A 27 -9.33 -20.55 18.67
C LEU A 27 -9.12 -21.00 20.12
N ASP A 28 -8.15 -21.89 20.36
CA ASP A 28 -7.84 -22.42 21.69
C ASP A 28 -7.39 -21.31 22.65
N GLN A 29 -6.72 -20.28 22.15
CA GLN A 29 -6.23 -19.13 22.93
C GLN A 29 -7.19 -17.95 22.95
N SER A 30 -8.29 -18.00 22.19
CA SER A 30 -9.22 -16.89 21.98
C SER A 30 -8.53 -15.56 21.59
N SER A 31 -7.47 -15.63 20.78
CA SER A 31 -6.62 -14.48 20.43
C SER A 31 -7.07 -13.80 19.14
N PHE A 32 -8.23 -13.16 19.17
CA PHE A 32 -8.90 -12.69 17.94
C PHE A 32 -8.54 -11.27 17.50
N VAL A 33 -8.06 -10.41 18.42
CA VAL A 33 -7.80 -8.99 18.16
C VAL A 33 -6.45 -8.62 18.75
N LEU A 34 -5.57 -8.05 17.92
CA LEU A 34 -4.22 -7.61 18.30
C LEU A 34 -3.40 -8.72 19.01
N GLY A 35 -3.63 -9.97 18.58
CA GLY A 35 -2.96 -11.16 19.09
C GLY A 35 -1.51 -11.30 18.64
N PRO A 36 -0.79 -12.33 19.13
CA PRO A 36 0.59 -12.57 18.77
C PRO A 36 0.80 -12.82 17.27
N GLU A 37 -0.20 -13.37 16.57
CA GLU A 37 -0.14 -13.62 15.12
C GLU A 37 -0.07 -12.32 14.31
N VAL A 38 -0.70 -11.23 14.78
CA VAL A 38 -0.60 -9.91 14.15
C VAL A 38 0.82 -9.39 14.26
N LYS A 39 1.42 -9.47 15.46
CA LYS A 39 2.81 -9.02 15.69
C LYS A 39 3.83 -9.86 14.93
N GLU A 40 3.61 -11.18 14.87
CA GLU A 40 4.42 -12.10 14.07
C GLU A 40 4.37 -11.71 12.60
N PHE A 41 3.17 -11.47 12.06
CA PHE A 41 2.97 -11.04 10.68
C PHE A 41 3.64 -9.70 10.39
N GLU A 42 3.41 -8.67 11.19
CA GLU A 42 4.00 -7.34 11.01
C GLU A 42 5.54 -7.42 10.98
N SER A 43 6.12 -8.17 11.91
CA SER A 43 7.58 -8.36 11.97
C SER A 43 8.11 -9.12 10.76
N ALA A 44 7.43 -10.20 10.36
CA ALA A 44 7.82 -11.01 9.21
C ALA A 44 7.68 -10.23 7.89
N PHE A 45 6.61 -9.45 7.73
CA PHE A 45 6.34 -8.68 6.53
C PHE A 45 7.31 -7.51 6.39
N ALA A 46 7.59 -6.76 7.47
CA ALA A 46 8.62 -5.72 7.47
C ALA A 46 10.01 -6.29 7.11
N SER A 47 10.38 -7.41 7.72
CA SER A 47 11.64 -8.12 7.43
C SER A 47 11.71 -8.59 5.98
N TRP A 48 10.63 -9.17 5.46
CA TRP A 48 10.56 -9.64 4.08
C TRP A 48 10.70 -8.49 3.08
N LEU A 49 10.10 -7.33 3.34
CA LEU A 49 10.24 -6.15 2.49
C LEU A 49 11.60 -5.44 2.66
N GLY A 50 12.30 -5.66 3.77
CA GLY A 50 13.54 -4.95 4.11
C GLY A 50 13.27 -3.49 4.54
N VAL A 51 12.22 -3.28 5.34
CA VAL A 51 11.80 -1.98 5.88
C VAL A 51 11.78 -2.00 7.41
N GLU A 52 11.79 -0.82 8.04
CA GLU A 52 11.92 -0.71 9.50
C GLU A 52 10.65 -1.09 10.28
N ALA A 53 9.47 -0.86 9.70
CA ALA A 53 8.20 -1.06 10.40
C ALA A 53 7.04 -1.45 9.48
N CYS A 54 6.10 -2.19 10.05
CA CYS A 54 4.82 -2.57 9.47
C CYS A 54 3.74 -2.46 10.55
N VAL A 55 2.54 -2.03 10.17
CA VAL A 55 1.35 -2.14 11.03
C VAL A 55 0.17 -2.71 10.25
N GLY A 56 -0.49 -3.72 10.80
CA GLY A 56 -1.64 -4.40 10.20
C GLY A 56 -2.92 -3.59 10.39
N LEU A 57 -3.77 -3.59 9.36
CA LEU A 57 -5.00 -2.81 9.27
C LEU A 57 -6.14 -3.62 8.63
N GLY A 58 -7.35 -3.06 8.65
CA GLY A 58 -8.56 -3.73 8.17
C GLY A 58 -8.59 -4.00 6.66
N ASN A 59 -8.09 -3.07 5.83
CA ASN A 59 -8.04 -3.22 4.37
C ASN A 59 -7.05 -2.20 3.74
N GLY A 60 -6.86 -2.28 2.42
CA GLY A 60 -5.98 -1.36 1.69
C GLY A 60 -6.49 0.08 1.58
N THR A 61 -7.80 0.29 1.61
CA THR A 61 -8.39 1.63 1.61
C THR A 61 -8.13 2.32 2.96
N ASP A 62 -8.31 1.60 4.08
CA ASP A 62 -7.95 2.09 5.42
C ASP A 62 -6.46 2.41 5.51
N ALA A 63 -5.60 1.57 4.91
CA ALA A 63 -4.17 1.81 4.85
C ALA A 63 -3.84 3.13 4.14
N LEU A 64 -4.53 3.44 3.03
CA LEU A 64 -4.36 4.73 2.35
C LEU A 64 -4.91 5.90 3.19
N ILE A 65 -6.12 5.78 3.75
CA ILE A 65 -6.75 6.84 4.57
C ILE A 65 -5.86 7.20 5.77
N LEU A 66 -5.43 6.20 6.54
CA LEU A 66 -4.64 6.41 7.73
C LEU A 66 -3.23 6.90 7.40
N SER A 67 -2.65 6.46 6.28
CA SER A 67 -1.37 7.01 5.78
C SER A 67 -1.48 8.49 5.45
N LEU A 68 -2.54 8.91 4.74
CA LEU A 68 -2.75 10.33 4.41
C LEU A 68 -2.95 11.20 5.65
N ARG A 69 -3.69 10.69 6.65
CA ARG A 69 -3.84 11.37 7.95
C ARG A 69 -2.49 11.50 8.67
N ALA A 70 -1.70 10.43 8.72
CA ALA A 70 -0.38 10.43 9.36
C ALA A 70 0.62 11.36 8.64
N LEU A 71 0.53 11.46 7.31
CA LEU A 71 1.28 12.41 6.48
C LEU A 71 0.78 13.86 6.64
N GLY A 72 -0.30 14.08 7.39
CA GLY A 72 -0.81 15.40 7.73
C GLY A 72 -1.61 16.07 6.63
N LEU A 73 -2.24 15.30 5.73
CA LEU A 73 -3.12 15.84 4.70
C LEU A 73 -4.23 16.70 5.32
N LYS A 74 -4.41 17.93 4.83
CA LYS A 74 -5.45 18.86 5.27
C LYS A 74 -6.46 19.12 4.16
N PRO A 75 -7.69 19.54 4.50
CA PRO A 75 -8.65 19.99 3.50
C PRO A 75 -8.09 21.11 2.63
N GLY A 76 -8.25 20.97 1.31
CA GLY A 76 -7.76 21.92 0.30
C GLY A 76 -6.32 21.67 -0.21
N ASP A 77 -5.54 20.81 0.46
CA ASP A 77 -4.24 20.38 -0.04
C ASP A 77 -4.39 19.60 -1.35
N GLU A 78 -3.45 19.77 -2.29
CA GLU A 78 -3.45 19.04 -3.56
C GLU A 78 -2.60 17.76 -3.46
N VAL A 79 -3.16 16.63 -3.86
CA VAL A 79 -2.46 15.34 -3.96
C VAL A 79 -2.52 14.85 -5.38
N ILE A 80 -1.35 14.55 -5.95
CA ILE A 80 -1.26 14.00 -7.31
C ILE A 80 -1.48 12.49 -7.26
N VAL A 81 -2.37 11.98 -8.11
CA VAL A 81 -2.67 10.54 -8.23
C VAL A 81 -2.75 10.15 -9.72
N PRO A 82 -2.49 8.88 -10.08
CA PRO A 82 -2.69 8.42 -11.46
C PRO A 82 -4.16 8.52 -11.88
N ALA A 83 -4.39 9.05 -13.08
CA ALA A 83 -5.69 9.03 -13.75
C ALA A 83 -6.15 7.61 -14.09
N PHE A 84 -5.19 6.69 -14.28
CA PHE A 84 -5.45 5.28 -14.55
C PHE A 84 -5.01 4.42 -13.36
N SER A 85 -5.95 4.13 -12.46
CA SER A 85 -5.77 3.21 -11.32
C SER A 85 -7.14 2.74 -10.80
N PHE A 86 -7.14 1.93 -9.74
CA PHE A 86 -8.35 1.65 -8.98
C PHE A 86 -8.87 2.91 -8.25
N PHE A 87 -10.20 3.06 -8.18
CA PHE A 87 -10.87 4.27 -7.70
C PHE A 87 -10.46 4.69 -6.28
N ALA A 88 -10.17 3.71 -5.40
CA ALA A 88 -9.82 3.98 -4.00
C ALA A 88 -8.65 4.97 -3.85
N THR A 89 -7.65 4.94 -4.74
CA THR A 89 -6.47 5.82 -4.67
C THR A 89 -6.87 7.31 -4.71
N ALA A 90 -7.85 7.68 -5.54
CA ALA A 90 -8.34 9.05 -5.65
C ALA A 90 -9.43 9.37 -4.61
N GLU A 91 -10.28 8.38 -4.31
CA GLU A 91 -11.39 8.52 -3.37
C GLU A 91 -10.92 8.96 -1.98
N VAL A 92 -9.86 8.33 -1.45
CA VAL A 92 -9.38 8.61 -0.09
C VAL A 92 -8.87 10.05 0.08
N VAL A 93 -8.33 10.65 -0.97
CA VAL A 93 -7.89 12.04 -0.99
C VAL A 93 -9.11 12.96 -0.86
N ALA A 94 -10.13 12.72 -1.71
CA ALA A 94 -11.37 13.50 -1.70
C ALA A 94 -12.14 13.33 -0.38
N LEU A 95 -12.19 12.10 0.16
CA LEU A 95 -12.83 11.77 1.42
C LEU A 95 -12.24 12.56 2.61
N LEU A 96 -10.94 12.82 2.58
CA LEU A 96 -10.24 13.62 3.59
C LEU A 96 -10.27 15.13 3.32
N GLY A 97 -11.04 15.57 2.32
CA GLY A 97 -11.16 16.98 1.93
C GLY A 97 -9.99 17.51 1.09
N GLY A 98 -9.05 16.66 0.71
CA GLY A 98 -7.98 17.00 -0.22
C GLY A 98 -8.51 17.16 -1.64
N LYS A 99 -7.76 17.90 -2.46
CA LYS A 99 -8.04 18.08 -3.89
C LYS A 99 -7.22 17.09 -4.71
N VAL A 100 -7.92 16.20 -5.41
CA VAL A 100 -7.30 15.26 -6.34
C VAL A 100 -6.78 16.01 -7.57
N VAL A 101 -5.50 15.84 -7.86
CA VAL A 101 -4.88 16.28 -9.12
C VAL A 101 -4.51 15.05 -9.92
N PHE A 102 -5.29 14.77 -10.96
CA PHE A 102 -5.00 13.64 -11.84
C PHE A 102 -3.77 13.90 -12.71
N CYS A 103 -2.89 12.91 -12.73
CA CYS A 103 -1.72 12.83 -13.60
C CYS A 103 -1.88 11.67 -14.57
N ASP A 104 -1.47 11.86 -15.82
CA ASP A 104 -1.49 10.82 -16.83
C ASP A 104 -0.42 9.75 -16.57
N VAL A 105 -0.55 8.63 -17.26
CA VAL A 105 0.34 7.47 -17.14
C VAL A 105 1.22 7.31 -18.37
N ASP A 106 2.38 6.68 -18.20
CA ASP A 106 3.16 6.20 -19.34
C ASP A 106 2.40 5.04 -20.00
N PRO A 107 2.05 5.10 -21.29
CA PRO A 107 1.28 4.05 -21.96
C PRO A 107 1.98 2.68 -22.02
N GLN A 108 3.31 2.62 -21.85
CA GLN A 108 4.06 1.37 -21.82
C GLN A 108 4.05 0.70 -20.44
N THR A 109 3.85 1.48 -19.38
CA THR A 109 3.93 0.99 -18.00
C THR A 109 2.59 1.00 -17.28
N LEU A 110 1.67 1.86 -17.73
CA LEU A 110 0.40 2.21 -17.11
C LEU A 110 0.53 2.80 -15.71
N ASN A 111 1.76 3.16 -15.31
CA ASN A 111 2.06 3.86 -14.07
C ASN A 111 2.26 5.36 -14.34
N LEU A 112 2.21 6.17 -13.27
CA LEU A 112 2.41 7.63 -13.33
C LEU A 112 3.61 8.03 -14.20
N SER A 113 3.39 9.00 -15.10
CA SER A 113 4.47 9.63 -15.87
C SER A 113 5.16 10.70 -15.02
N PRO A 114 6.45 10.56 -14.67
CA PRO A 114 7.15 11.57 -13.85
C PRO A 114 7.13 12.97 -14.47
N ALA A 115 7.14 13.04 -15.80
CA ALA A 115 7.08 14.31 -16.54
C ALA A 115 5.72 15.00 -16.39
N ASP A 116 4.60 14.25 -16.47
CA ASP A 116 3.28 14.84 -16.23
C ASP A 116 3.08 15.17 -14.75
N VAL A 117 3.61 14.36 -13.82
CA VAL A 117 3.60 14.70 -12.38
C VAL A 117 4.25 16.06 -12.16
N GLU A 118 5.45 16.28 -12.69
CA GLU A 118 6.17 17.56 -12.54
C GLU A 118 5.39 18.75 -13.11
N ALA A 119 4.69 18.56 -14.24
CA ALA A 119 3.85 19.59 -14.86
C ALA A 119 2.59 19.92 -14.04
N ARG A 120 2.13 18.99 -13.19
CA ARG A 120 0.92 19.14 -12.36
C ARG A 120 1.20 19.72 -10.98
N VAL A 121 2.45 19.78 -10.54
CA VAL A 121 2.84 20.35 -9.24
C VAL A 121 2.47 21.83 -9.17
N THR A 122 1.76 22.22 -8.11
CA THR A 122 1.43 23.60 -7.78
C THR A 122 1.97 23.96 -6.39
N ALA A 123 1.80 25.21 -5.97
CA ALA A 123 2.13 25.65 -4.62
C ALA A 123 1.24 25.00 -3.52
N ARG A 124 0.14 24.34 -3.89
CA ARG A 124 -0.73 23.59 -2.96
C ARG A 124 -0.44 22.09 -2.94
N THR A 125 0.43 21.60 -3.82
CA THR A 125 0.74 20.17 -3.85
C THR A 125 1.54 19.81 -2.60
N VAL A 126 1.06 18.82 -1.86
CA VAL A 126 1.73 18.32 -0.64
C VAL A 126 2.34 16.94 -0.84
N GLY A 127 1.82 16.17 -1.80
CA GLY A 127 2.28 14.81 -2.02
C GLY A 127 1.77 14.13 -3.28
N ILE A 128 2.29 12.94 -3.51
CA ILE A 128 1.96 12.06 -4.62
C ILE A 128 1.59 10.69 -4.06
N ILE A 129 0.51 10.09 -4.58
CA ILE A 129 0.23 8.66 -4.40
C ILE A 129 0.66 7.92 -5.67
N GLY A 130 1.77 7.19 -5.58
CA GLY A 130 2.27 6.38 -6.69
C GLY A 130 1.74 4.96 -6.61
N VAL A 131 1.06 4.50 -7.66
CA VAL A 131 0.49 3.14 -7.71
C VAL A 131 1.46 2.20 -8.43
N HIS A 132 1.75 1.06 -7.83
CA HIS A 132 2.49 -0.02 -8.50
C HIS A 132 1.50 -0.93 -9.25
N LEU A 133 0.96 -0.42 -10.36
CA LEU A 133 -0.18 -1.03 -11.04
C LEU A 133 0.19 -2.39 -11.65
N TYR A 134 -0.69 -3.38 -11.50
CA TYR A 134 -0.53 -4.75 -12.00
C TYR A 134 0.76 -5.46 -11.54
N GLY A 135 1.30 -5.05 -10.40
CA GLY A 135 2.53 -5.62 -9.84
C GLY A 135 3.81 -5.09 -10.48
N ARG A 136 3.70 -4.05 -11.30
CA ARG A 136 4.85 -3.35 -11.88
C ARG A 136 5.13 -2.07 -11.09
N PRO A 137 6.34 -1.86 -10.55
CA PRO A 137 6.68 -0.60 -9.91
C PRO A 137 6.65 0.58 -10.90
N PHE A 138 6.29 1.77 -10.41
CA PHE A 138 6.46 3.02 -11.16
C PHE A 138 7.95 3.39 -11.20
N ASP A 139 8.32 4.44 -11.94
CA ASP A 139 9.70 4.94 -11.91
C ASP A 139 10.01 5.59 -10.55
N VAL A 140 10.47 4.75 -9.62
CA VAL A 140 10.70 5.13 -8.22
C VAL A 140 11.77 6.21 -8.12
N ASP A 141 12.85 6.09 -8.88
CA ASP A 141 13.97 7.04 -8.80
C ASP A 141 13.52 8.43 -9.27
N ALA A 142 12.79 8.49 -10.38
CA ALA A 142 12.30 9.75 -10.92
C ALA A 142 11.31 10.44 -9.96
N LEU A 143 10.38 9.69 -9.37
CA LEU A 143 9.44 10.27 -8.40
C LEU A 143 10.10 10.67 -7.09
N LEU A 144 11.04 9.88 -6.57
CA LEU A 144 11.78 10.25 -5.35
C LEU A 144 12.60 11.53 -5.56
N ASP A 145 13.28 11.65 -6.70
CA ASP A 145 14.03 12.86 -6.99
C ASP A 145 13.10 14.07 -7.12
N LEU A 146 11.96 13.94 -7.81
CA LEU A 146 10.95 15.00 -7.90
C LEU A 146 10.40 15.40 -6.52
N CYS A 147 10.01 14.43 -5.69
CA CYS A 147 9.52 14.68 -4.33
C CYS A 147 10.55 15.44 -3.50
N ARG A 148 11.82 15.07 -3.58
CA ARG A 148 12.91 15.76 -2.89
C ARG A 148 13.08 17.19 -3.37
N ARG A 149 13.10 17.44 -4.69
CA ARG A 149 13.25 18.79 -5.26
C ARG A 149 12.07 19.71 -4.93
N ARG A 150 10.87 19.15 -4.74
CA ARG A 150 9.62 19.88 -4.52
C ARG A 150 9.12 19.84 -3.07
N HIS A 151 9.84 19.18 -2.16
CA HIS A 151 9.45 18.98 -0.76
C HIS A 151 8.09 18.30 -0.59
N LEU A 152 7.81 17.29 -1.41
CA LEU A 152 6.57 16.50 -1.38
C LEU A 152 6.80 15.18 -0.66
N TRP A 153 5.76 14.65 -0.02
CA TRP A 153 5.76 13.24 0.39
C TRP A 153 5.34 12.32 -0.77
N LEU A 154 5.81 11.07 -0.72
CA LEU A 154 5.44 9.97 -1.59
C LEU A 154 4.78 8.88 -0.75
N LEU A 155 3.53 8.56 -1.09
CA LEU A 155 2.82 7.39 -0.59
C LEU A 155 2.79 6.34 -1.71
N GLU A 156 3.35 5.16 -1.45
CA GLU A 156 3.23 4.02 -2.36
C GLU A 156 1.85 3.35 -2.15
N ASP A 157 1.04 3.26 -3.20
CA ASP A 157 -0.08 2.30 -3.26
C ASP A 157 0.47 0.98 -3.85
N ALA A 158 0.83 0.08 -2.95
CA ALA A 158 1.46 -1.21 -3.25
C ALA A 158 0.45 -2.37 -3.25
N ALA A 159 -0.86 -2.08 -3.27
CA ALA A 159 -1.92 -3.08 -3.15
C ALA A 159 -1.88 -4.19 -4.20
N GLN A 160 -1.19 -4.01 -5.33
CA GLN A 160 -1.06 -4.99 -6.41
C GLN A 160 0.37 -5.52 -6.59
N ALA A 161 1.31 -5.15 -5.73
CA ALA A 161 2.75 -5.29 -5.99
C ALA A 161 3.52 -6.05 -4.90
N HIS A 162 2.86 -6.99 -4.22
CA HIS A 162 3.52 -7.86 -3.24
C HIS A 162 4.67 -8.63 -3.90
N GLY A 163 5.89 -8.33 -3.47
CA GLY A 163 7.11 -8.98 -3.95
C GLY A 163 7.68 -8.38 -5.23
N ALA A 164 7.08 -7.31 -5.75
CA ALA A 164 7.66 -6.55 -6.85
C ALA A 164 8.93 -5.83 -6.37
N GLU A 165 9.90 -5.68 -7.27
CA GLU A 165 11.18 -5.07 -6.98
C GLU A 165 11.50 -3.96 -7.97
N TRP A 166 12.07 -2.87 -7.45
CA TRP A 166 12.72 -1.84 -8.23
C TRP A 166 14.22 -1.91 -7.98
N LYS A 167 15.00 -2.19 -9.03
CA LYS A 167 16.47 -2.32 -8.98
C LYS A 167 16.96 -3.27 -7.88
N GLY A 168 16.26 -4.39 -7.71
CA GLY A 168 16.61 -5.45 -6.73
C GLY A 168 16.21 -5.15 -5.28
N LYS A 169 15.48 -4.05 -5.02
CA LYS A 169 14.87 -3.76 -3.72
C LYS A 169 13.36 -3.86 -3.83
N ARG A 170 12.72 -4.52 -2.85
CA ARG A 170 11.25 -4.65 -2.81
C ARG A 170 10.58 -3.29 -2.62
N VAL A 171 9.43 -3.11 -3.26
CA VAL A 171 8.53 -1.96 -3.00
C VAL A 171 7.98 -2.02 -1.59
N GLY A 172 7.53 -0.88 -1.04
CA GLY A 172 6.99 -0.83 0.33
C GLY A 172 7.73 0.09 1.30
N GLY A 173 8.81 0.72 0.85
CA GLY A 173 9.65 1.57 1.69
C GLY A 173 10.58 2.45 0.88
N PHE A 174 10.16 2.86 -0.31
CA PHE A 174 10.80 3.89 -1.10
C PHE A 174 10.28 5.27 -0.69
N GLY A 175 8.96 5.42 -0.58
CA GLY A 175 8.30 6.63 -0.08
C GLY A 175 8.34 6.74 1.45
N GLN A 176 7.61 7.72 1.97
CA GLN A 176 7.43 7.90 3.41
C GLN A 176 6.64 6.74 4.02
N LEU A 177 5.61 6.27 3.31
CA LEU A 177 4.74 5.16 3.67
C LEU A 177 4.36 4.37 2.41
N ALA A 178 3.99 3.10 2.62
CA ALA A 178 3.37 2.27 1.59
C ALA A 178 2.12 1.57 2.14
N ALA A 179 1.04 1.61 1.38
CA ALA A 179 -0.24 0.98 1.71
C ALA A 179 -0.39 -0.36 0.97
N TRP A 180 -0.83 -1.37 1.71
CA TRP A 180 -0.99 -2.75 1.24
C TRP A 180 -2.42 -3.23 1.39
N SER A 181 -2.82 -4.12 0.49
CA SER A 181 -4.09 -4.83 0.55
C SER A 181 -3.83 -6.33 0.54
N PHE A 182 -4.42 -7.03 1.49
CA PHE A 182 -4.45 -8.49 1.54
C PHE A 182 -5.82 -9.03 1.14
N TYR A 183 -6.57 -8.28 0.33
CA TYR A 183 -7.84 -8.77 -0.22
C TYR A 183 -7.64 -10.14 -0.91
N PRO A 184 -8.61 -11.07 -0.91
CA PRO A 184 -8.34 -12.47 -1.23
C PRO A 184 -7.76 -12.71 -2.63
N THR A 185 -7.99 -11.80 -3.58
CA THR A 185 -7.50 -11.90 -4.96
C THR A 185 -6.12 -11.29 -5.20
N LYS A 186 -5.50 -10.67 -4.19
CA LYS A 186 -4.15 -10.10 -4.31
C LYS A 186 -3.09 -11.20 -4.39
N ASN A 187 -1.89 -10.85 -4.85
CA ASN A 187 -0.74 -11.77 -4.91
C ASN A 187 -0.45 -12.42 -3.54
N LEU A 188 -0.63 -11.66 -2.46
CA LEU A 188 -0.66 -12.15 -1.09
C LEU A 188 -2.03 -11.77 -0.49
N GLY A 189 -3.01 -12.68 -0.57
CA GLY A 189 -4.36 -12.48 -0.04
C GLY A 189 -4.60 -13.24 1.26
N CYS A 190 -5.49 -12.72 2.12
CA CYS A 190 -6.03 -13.40 3.29
C CYS A 190 -7.44 -13.95 3.00
N PHE A 191 -8.07 -14.56 4.01
CA PHE A 191 -9.44 -15.10 3.93
C PHE A 191 -10.49 -14.08 4.38
N GLY A 192 -10.40 -12.86 3.87
CA GLY A 192 -11.26 -11.74 4.23
C GLY A 192 -10.68 -10.42 3.72
N ASP A 193 -11.08 -9.33 4.35
CA ASP A 193 -10.39 -8.05 4.18
C ASP A 193 -9.14 -8.00 5.08
N GLY A 194 -8.09 -7.36 4.55
CA GLY A 194 -6.86 -7.12 5.29
C GLY A 194 -6.02 -6.05 4.60
N GLY A 195 -5.25 -5.30 5.38
CA GLY A 195 -4.30 -4.32 4.86
C GLY A 195 -3.13 -4.13 5.80
N ALA A 196 -2.16 -3.33 5.37
CA ALA A 196 -1.07 -2.89 6.23
C ALA A 196 -0.48 -1.59 5.71
N VAL A 197 0.25 -0.90 6.59
CA VAL A 197 1.15 0.19 6.21
C VAL A 197 2.57 -0.16 6.59
N THR A 198 3.51 0.11 5.68
CA THR A 198 4.94 -0.10 5.91
C THR A 198 5.73 1.18 5.63
N GLY A 199 6.94 1.26 6.17
CA GLY A 199 7.83 2.40 5.97
C GLY A 199 9.12 2.28 6.76
N ASN A 200 10.06 3.21 6.50
CA ASN A 200 11.35 3.26 7.19
C ASN A 200 11.36 4.23 8.38
N ASP A 201 10.39 5.13 8.49
CA ASP A 201 10.19 5.92 9.70
C ASP A 201 9.27 5.14 10.65
N ARG A 202 9.88 4.46 11.62
CA ARG A 202 9.15 3.67 12.62
C ARG A 202 8.14 4.50 13.40
N ALA A 203 8.45 5.76 13.73
CA ALA A 203 7.54 6.61 14.49
C ALA A 203 6.32 7.00 13.64
N LEU A 204 6.53 7.31 12.36
CA LEU A 204 5.44 7.60 11.43
C LEU A 204 4.55 6.38 11.20
N VAL A 205 5.13 5.18 10.97
CA VAL A 205 4.35 3.94 10.81
C VAL A 205 3.56 3.62 12.08
N GLN A 206 4.14 3.81 13.27
CA GLN A 206 3.40 3.63 14.53
C GLN A 206 2.28 4.66 14.70
N HIS A 207 2.50 5.91 14.27
CA HIS A 207 1.48 6.95 14.33
C HIS A 207 0.22 6.57 13.53
N VAL A 208 0.37 5.90 12.37
CA VAL A 208 -0.76 5.39 11.57
C VAL A 208 -1.73 4.58 12.44
N SER A 209 -1.22 3.71 13.31
CA SER A 209 -2.05 2.86 14.18
C SER A 209 -2.77 3.63 15.29
N SER A 210 -2.27 4.80 15.68
CA SER A 210 -2.91 5.65 16.70
C SER A 210 -4.08 6.48 16.16
N LEU A 211 -4.29 6.47 14.83
CA LEU A 211 -5.30 7.27 14.13
C LEU A 211 -6.57 6.50 13.76
N GLY A 212 -6.61 5.19 14.04
CA GLY A 212 -7.70 4.26 13.75
C GLY A 212 -8.34 3.70 15.00
#